data_AF-A0A067PT75-F1
#
_entry.id   AF-A0A067PT75-F1
#
_cell.length_a   1.000
_cell.length_b   1.000
_cell.length_c   1.000
_cell.angle_alpha   90.00
_cell.angle_beta   90.00
_cell.angle_gamma   90.00
#
_symmetry.space_group_name_H-M   'P 1'
#
loop_
_entity.id
_entity.type
_entity.pdbx_description
1 polymer ?
#
loop_
_entity_poly.entity_id
_entity_poly.type
_entity_poly.pdbx_seq_one_letter_code
_entity_poly.pdbx_strand_id
1 'polypeptide(L)'
;MRSRPHRRAPRAPEYLHIKCALCIVFFALALPATATTNFDSCMADIRNGKWGTVGGTDNYGNPVDDIQNATAITYDLCLRACGSGPEAFSWSDFSEQFSAWLLPYLALVSQLPFGAKNRLGNLTSVILTVGSPALAGYSLCLTVLNGRWITRRFQHLSYPNADKAVRILSNLQQSPLRITSDDTLLSSLIVLHQNDEWWAELKEALDYTHTWSIAAATQIAWVVIAYVLTVIDSLSNMANNVNSNGQGVGSVWLWLLPIVIGWLQLSPKCDYDRLRKAFDKTKSLAFVATANGAVKASDLSEERAFSIDGHPPGLVPDSHRRSSITRDEELSAPIFNYARFLPWVQAVEDVATVFRVASRNANDHLSVDPNVPWNLDRDGEVDASNRSGTEEQVLVYTRPPRYARRSRWGPGVYKRVVVASLFALMLQWGTTGAAVVVVWFTPTTGLGCRSGAYLFYGALSTFVWFLMVTSSALAHYAYPRSHRLRRLGKVLAAFNAIWIVLACLFQFSNFFDRCYCNSSVLGRGSRAYDVITDTEADLAGMRSAWIAGVLMALGCGTVFIGFVKLFLDPSEEKFYA
;
A
#
# COMPACT_ATOMS: atom_id res chain seq x y z
N MET A 1 -14.92 -37.55 42.32
CA MET A 1 -13.74 -36.82 41.78
C MET A 1 -14.16 -35.41 41.40
N ARG A 2 -13.70 -34.39 42.14
CA ARG A 2 -14.00 -32.96 41.91
C ARG A 2 -13.12 -32.43 40.78
N SER A 3 -13.71 -31.97 39.69
CA SER A 3 -13.02 -31.28 38.59
C SER A 3 -12.69 -29.84 39.00
N ARG A 4 -11.38 -29.52 39.06
CA ARG A 4 -10.88 -28.16 39.26
C ARG A 4 -11.17 -27.31 38.01
N PRO A 5 -11.60 -26.03 38.14
CA PRO A 5 -11.61 -25.10 37.02
C PRO A 5 -10.19 -24.55 36.78
N HIS A 6 -9.71 -24.67 35.54
CA HIS A 6 -8.50 -24.00 35.08
C HIS A 6 -8.68 -22.48 35.17
N ARG A 7 -7.98 -21.84 36.12
CA ARG A 7 -7.76 -20.38 36.10
C ARG A 7 -6.96 -20.02 34.85
N ARG A 8 -7.61 -19.40 33.86
CA ARG A 8 -6.91 -18.70 32.78
C ARG A 8 -6.28 -17.44 33.36
N ALA A 9 -4.96 -17.31 33.22
CA ALA A 9 -4.25 -16.07 33.51
C ALA A 9 -4.83 -14.91 32.67
N PRO A 10 -4.98 -13.71 33.25
CA PRO A 10 -5.40 -12.53 32.48
C PRO A 10 -4.33 -12.22 31.43
N ARG A 11 -4.66 -12.34 30.14
CA ARG A 11 -3.81 -11.83 29.05
C ARG A 11 -3.91 -10.31 29.05
N ALA A 12 -2.76 -9.66 29.11
CA ALA A 12 -2.61 -8.21 29.06
C ALA A 12 -3.40 -7.60 27.87
N PRO A 13 -4.07 -6.46 28.06
CA PRO A 13 -4.82 -5.80 27.00
C PRO A 13 -3.89 -5.21 25.93
N GLU A 14 -4.22 -5.44 24.65
CA GLU A 14 -3.50 -4.95 23.46
C GLU A 14 -3.37 -3.40 23.40
N TYR A 15 -4.10 -2.67 24.25
CA TYR A 15 -3.92 -1.23 24.51
C TYR A 15 -2.53 -0.87 25.06
N LEU A 16 -1.81 -1.84 25.62
CA LEU A 16 -0.46 -1.64 26.14
C LEU A 16 0.54 -1.33 25.01
N HIS A 17 0.36 -1.91 23.82
CA HIS A 17 1.32 -1.75 22.71
C HIS A 17 1.31 -0.34 22.09
N ILE A 18 0.13 0.27 21.96
CA ILE A 18 -0.02 1.63 21.40
C ILE A 18 0.43 2.68 22.43
N LYS A 19 0.12 2.46 23.72
CA LYS A 19 0.61 3.32 24.80
C LYS A 19 2.14 3.23 24.93
N CYS A 20 2.72 2.03 24.83
CA CYS A 20 4.19 1.88 24.83
C CYS A 20 4.85 2.56 23.63
N ALA A 21 4.28 2.46 22.42
CA ALA A 21 4.82 3.14 21.24
C ALA A 21 4.80 4.67 21.36
N LEU A 22 3.69 5.25 21.82
CA LEU A 22 3.59 6.69 22.12
C LEU A 22 4.55 7.10 23.25
N CYS A 23 4.69 6.28 24.29
CA CYS A 23 5.65 6.51 25.35
C CYS A 23 7.10 6.44 24.86
N ILE A 24 7.45 5.59 23.89
CA ILE A 24 8.80 5.52 23.30
C ILE A 24 9.09 6.77 22.47
N VAL A 25 8.13 7.25 21.67
CA VAL A 25 8.28 8.50 20.91
C VAL A 25 8.43 9.69 21.87
N PHE A 26 7.64 9.73 22.93
CA PHE A 26 7.73 10.77 23.96
C PHE A 26 9.04 10.69 24.75
N PHE A 27 9.55 9.48 25.07
CA PHE A 27 10.85 9.29 25.74
C PHE A 27 12.04 9.61 24.81
N ALA A 28 11.94 9.32 23.51
CA ALA A 28 12.96 9.66 22.53
C ALA A 28 13.04 11.18 22.29
N LEU A 29 11.91 11.88 22.38
CA LEU A 29 11.84 13.35 22.32
C LEU A 29 12.22 14.04 23.65
N ALA A 30 12.09 13.33 24.78
CA ALA A 30 12.34 13.85 26.13
C ALA A 30 13.74 13.55 26.68
N LEU A 31 14.75 13.39 25.82
CA LEU A 31 16.16 13.39 26.24
C LEU A 31 16.77 14.78 26.02
N PRO A 32 16.63 15.75 26.95
CA PRO A 32 17.50 16.90 26.97
C PRO A 32 18.80 16.58 27.73
N ALA A 33 19.91 17.03 27.14
CA ALA A 33 21.12 17.49 27.80
C ALA A 33 21.84 16.51 28.75
N THR A 34 22.42 15.44 28.21
CA THR A 34 23.68 14.91 28.77
C THR A 34 24.85 15.56 28.04
N ALA A 35 25.91 15.90 28.80
CA ALA A 35 27.08 16.71 28.38
C ALA A 35 27.34 16.70 26.87
N THR A 36 27.10 17.85 26.21
CA THR A 36 27.33 17.99 24.77
C THR A 36 28.82 18.13 24.50
N THR A 37 29.38 17.18 23.77
CA THR A 37 30.75 17.30 23.28
C THR A 37 30.78 18.33 22.17
N ASN A 38 31.54 19.40 22.37
CA ASN A 38 31.78 20.38 21.33
C ASN A 38 32.79 19.77 20.35
N PHE A 39 32.28 19.16 19.29
CA PHE A 39 33.09 18.49 18.27
C PHE A 39 34.04 19.47 17.59
N ASP A 40 33.67 20.74 17.37
CA ASP A 40 34.58 21.75 16.80
C ASP A 40 35.81 21.97 17.70
N SER A 41 35.60 22.09 19.01
CA SER A 41 36.67 22.23 20.00
C SER A 41 37.53 20.96 20.08
N CYS A 42 36.91 19.78 20.04
CA CYS A 42 37.64 18.52 19.99
C CYS A 42 38.52 18.43 18.74
N MET A 43 37.97 18.77 17.58
CA MET A 43 38.68 18.73 16.30
C MET A 43 39.86 19.71 16.29
N ALA A 44 39.70 20.90 16.87
CA ALA A 44 40.80 21.84 17.05
C ALA A 44 41.92 21.26 17.94
N ASP A 45 41.55 20.59 19.05
CA ASP A 45 42.51 19.92 19.94
C ASP A 45 43.28 18.79 19.25
N ILE A 46 42.63 18.01 18.38
CA ILE A 46 43.27 16.95 17.58
C ILE A 46 44.29 17.56 16.61
N ARG A 47 43.92 18.62 15.88
CA ARG A 47 44.82 19.31 14.94
C ARG A 47 46.03 19.94 15.60
N ASN A 48 45.85 20.43 16.82
CA ASN A 48 46.95 20.98 17.63
C ASN A 48 47.87 19.89 18.22
N GLY A 49 47.64 18.60 17.89
CA GLY A 49 48.48 17.49 18.30
C GLY A 49 48.31 17.05 19.75
N LYS A 50 47.28 17.54 20.46
CA LYS A 50 47.05 17.28 21.89
C LYS A 50 46.84 15.79 22.21
N TRP A 51 46.39 15.01 21.21
CA TRP A 51 46.07 13.59 21.31
C TRP A 51 47.08 12.69 20.58
N GLY A 52 48.25 13.23 20.22
CA GLY A 52 49.28 12.55 19.44
C GLY A 52 49.11 12.74 17.93
N THR A 53 50.06 12.21 17.15
CA THR A 53 50.09 12.31 15.68
C THR A 53 49.52 11.08 14.96
N VAL A 54 49.20 10.03 15.70
CA VAL A 54 48.73 8.76 15.15
C VAL A 54 47.22 8.80 14.97
N GLY A 55 46.74 8.43 13.77
CA GLY A 55 45.31 8.31 13.47
C GLY A 55 44.75 9.39 12.56
N GLY A 56 45.57 10.32 12.07
CA GLY A 56 45.20 11.21 10.97
C GLY A 56 45.10 10.45 9.64
N THR A 57 44.09 10.77 8.84
CA THR A 57 43.84 10.17 7.53
C THR A 57 43.43 11.21 6.48
N ASP A 58 43.47 10.83 5.21
CA ASP A 58 42.77 11.53 4.12
C ASP A 58 41.27 11.17 4.08
N ASN A 59 40.49 11.82 3.22
CA ASN A 59 39.04 11.60 3.08
C ASN A 59 38.66 10.25 2.44
N TYR A 60 39.64 9.38 2.18
CA TYR A 60 39.46 8.01 1.74
C TYR A 60 39.80 6.98 2.84
N GLY A 61 40.31 7.45 3.98
CA GLY A 61 40.72 6.64 5.12
C GLY A 61 42.17 6.14 5.04
N ASN A 62 43.01 6.72 4.18
CA ASN A 62 44.43 6.39 4.11
C ASN A 62 45.20 7.21 5.17
N PRO A 63 46.14 6.61 5.93
CA PRO A 63 46.95 7.33 6.90
C PRO A 63 47.74 8.47 6.26
N VAL A 64 47.86 9.60 6.96
CA VAL A 64 48.77 10.70 6.59
C VAL A 64 49.93 10.77 7.58
N ASP A 65 51.10 11.17 7.08
CA ASP A 65 52.34 11.24 7.89
C ASP A 65 52.32 12.39 8.92
N ASP A 66 51.63 13.48 8.59
CA ASP A 66 51.46 14.65 9.46
C ASP A 66 49.97 14.89 9.75
N ILE A 67 49.61 14.86 11.04
CA ILE A 67 48.23 15.07 11.51
C ILE A 67 47.73 16.48 11.22
N GLN A 68 48.61 17.47 11.05
CA GLN A 68 48.22 18.83 10.66
C GLN A 68 47.64 18.88 9.24
N ASN A 69 48.07 17.96 8.38
CA ASN A 69 47.57 17.82 7.01
C ASN A 69 46.41 16.83 6.89
N ALA A 70 45.95 16.26 8.00
CA ALA A 70 44.85 15.30 8.00
C ALA A 70 43.52 16.00 7.71
N THR A 71 42.82 15.52 6.68
CA THR A 71 41.45 15.96 6.34
C THR A 71 40.38 15.10 7.03
N ALA A 72 40.78 13.94 7.55
CA ALA A 72 39.96 12.99 8.29
C ALA A 72 40.72 12.39 9.49
N ILE A 73 40.01 11.73 10.41
CA ILE A 73 40.59 10.99 11.54
C ILE A 73 40.04 9.58 11.63
N THR A 74 40.81 8.64 12.17
CA THR A 74 40.30 7.28 12.45
C THR A 74 39.24 7.29 13.55
N TYR A 75 38.32 6.32 13.50
CA TYR A 75 37.29 6.13 14.52
C TYR A 75 37.86 6.01 15.95
N ASP A 76 38.98 5.30 16.12
CA ASP A 76 39.62 5.12 17.42
C ASP A 76 40.20 6.44 17.97
N LEU A 77 40.78 7.29 17.09
CA LEU A 77 41.24 8.62 17.48
C LEU A 77 40.05 9.51 17.89
N CYS A 78 38.95 9.50 17.12
CA CYS A 78 37.75 10.25 17.50
C CYS A 78 37.20 9.82 18.86
N LEU A 79 37.08 8.52 19.13
CA LEU A 79 36.59 8.04 20.42
C LEU A 79 37.49 8.48 21.58
N ARG A 80 38.81 8.46 21.40
CA ARG A 80 39.76 8.85 22.44
C ARG A 80 39.73 10.35 22.70
N ALA A 81 39.67 11.14 21.64
CA ALA A 81 39.77 12.60 21.72
C ALA A 81 38.42 13.28 22.01
N CYS A 82 37.35 12.84 21.34
CA CYS A 82 36.03 13.47 21.40
C CYS A 82 35.03 12.67 22.24
N GLY A 83 35.34 11.43 22.63
CA GLY A 83 34.42 10.58 23.38
C GLY A 83 33.22 10.12 22.56
N SER A 84 32.28 9.44 23.23
CA SER A 84 31.02 8.97 22.63
C SER A 84 29.84 9.91 22.93
N GLY A 85 30.14 11.16 23.28
CA GLY A 85 29.16 12.13 23.77
C GLY A 85 28.30 12.72 22.65
N PRO A 86 27.12 13.25 22.98
CA PRO A 86 26.23 13.84 22.01
C PRO A 86 26.70 15.20 21.47
N GLU A 87 26.59 15.44 20.16
CA GLU A 87 26.70 16.78 19.56
C GLU A 87 25.58 17.71 20.10
N ALA A 88 25.77 19.02 20.09
CA ALA A 88 24.74 19.96 20.52
C ALA A 88 23.51 19.92 19.61
N PHE A 89 22.32 19.89 20.20
CA PHE A 89 21.07 20.02 19.45
C PHE A 89 20.88 21.48 19.01
N SER A 90 20.68 21.68 17.71
CA SER A 90 20.35 22.98 17.12
C SER A 90 18.88 23.03 16.74
N TRP A 91 18.09 23.83 17.47
CA TRP A 91 16.66 23.98 17.16
C TRP A 91 16.42 24.63 15.80
N SER A 92 17.29 25.58 15.40
CA SER A 92 17.18 26.23 14.09
C SER A 92 17.30 25.21 12.97
N ASP A 93 18.38 24.41 12.96
CA ASP A 93 18.61 23.40 11.91
C ASP A 93 17.51 22.34 11.91
N PHE A 94 17.11 21.86 13.08
CA PHE A 94 16.02 20.90 13.19
C PHE A 94 14.73 21.46 12.58
N SER A 95 14.33 22.66 12.97
CA SER A 95 13.05 23.26 12.56
C SER A 95 13.01 23.55 11.06
N GLU A 96 14.14 23.99 10.51
CA GLU A 96 14.31 24.26 9.09
C GLU A 96 14.21 22.97 8.27
N GLN A 97 15.03 21.97 8.60
CA GLN A 97 15.08 20.70 7.87
C GLN A 97 13.77 19.91 8.00
N PHE A 98 13.16 19.89 9.20
CA PHE A 98 11.87 19.24 9.41
C PHE A 98 10.75 19.85 8.56
N SER A 99 10.68 21.19 8.55
CA SER A 99 9.63 21.92 7.83
C SER A 99 9.80 21.79 6.31
N ALA A 100 11.03 21.76 5.82
CA ALA A 100 11.33 21.68 4.39
C ALA A 100 11.20 20.25 3.82
N TRP A 101 11.64 19.23 4.57
CA TRP A 101 11.81 17.87 4.03
C TRP A 101 10.80 16.84 4.49
N LEU A 102 10.12 17.03 5.63
CA LEU A 102 9.21 16.03 6.20
C LEU A 102 7.77 16.53 6.31
N LEU A 103 7.56 17.76 6.79
CA LEU A 103 6.22 18.29 7.04
C LEU A 103 5.27 18.20 5.82
N PRO A 104 5.69 18.49 4.58
CA PRO A 104 4.83 18.36 3.40
C PRO A 104 4.32 16.92 3.19
N TYR A 105 5.16 15.92 3.47
CA TYR A 105 4.77 14.51 3.34
C TYR A 105 3.83 14.06 4.45
N LEU A 106 4.01 14.54 5.67
CA LEU A 106 3.07 14.29 6.77
C LEU A 106 1.68 14.86 6.47
N ALA A 107 1.62 16.05 5.86
CA ALA A 107 0.36 16.60 5.37
C ALA A 107 -0.25 15.71 4.27
N LEU A 108 0.56 15.21 3.34
CA LEU A 108 0.10 14.37 2.24
C LEU A 108 -0.41 12.98 2.70
N VAL A 109 0.04 12.45 3.84
CA VAL A 109 -0.51 11.23 4.44
C VAL A 109 -2.02 11.37 4.72
N SER A 110 -2.49 12.59 5.01
CA SER A 110 -3.92 12.87 5.19
C SER A 110 -4.76 12.77 3.92
N GLN A 111 -4.12 12.64 2.74
CA GLN A 111 -4.79 12.43 1.45
C GLN A 111 -4.91 10.95 1.07
N LEU A 112 -4.40 10.03 1.89
CA LEU A 112 -4.58 8.60 1.65
C LEU A 112 -6.07 8.23 1.78
N PRO A 113 -6.56 7.27 0.96
CA PRO A 113 -7.97 6.88 0.99
C PRO A 113 -8.35 6.23 2.32
N PHE A 114 -9.29 6.86 3.02
CA PHE A 114 -9.93 6.34 4.22
C PHE A 114 -11.31 5.78 3.89
N GLY A 115 -11.75 4.76 4.63
CA GLY A 115 -13.06 4.16 4.37
C GLY A 115 -13.39 2.95 5.24
N ALA A 116 -12.52 2.58 6.17
CA ALA A 116 -12.77 1.43 7.03
C ALA A 116 -14.01 1.66 7.90
N LYS A 117 -14.77 0.58 8.12
CA LYS A 117 -15.96 0.52 8.99
C LYS A 117 -15.74 1.07 10.40
N ASN A 118 -14.48 1.11 10.88
CA ASN A 118 -14.12 1.65 12.18
C ASN A 118 -12.89 2.58 12.10
N ARG A 119 -12.80 3.53 13.05
CA ARG A 119 -11.68 4.48 13.15
C ARG A 119 -10.32 3.78 13.28
N LEU A 120 -10.27 2.65 13.99
CA LEU A 120 -9.06 1.83 14.14
C LEU A 120 -8.59 1.22 12.81
N GLY A 121 -9.51 0.89 11.91
CA GLY A 121 -9.17 0.40 10.57
C GLY A 121 -8.50 1.46 9.72
N ASN A 122 -8.95 2.72 9.81
CA ASN A 122 -8.31 3.87 9.14
C ASN A 122 -6.92 4.16 9.72
N LEU A 123 -6.75 4.07 11.04
CA LEU A 123 -5.41 4.20 11.64
C LEU A 123 -4.47 3.07 11.18
N THR A 124 -4.99 1.84 11.16
CA THR A 124 -4.22 0.67 10.70
C THR A 124 -3.82 0.80 9.23
N SER A 125 -4.69 1.36 8.36
CA SER A 125 -4.35 1.55 6.95
C SER A 125 -3.22 2.56 6.75
N VAL A 126 -3.20 3.66 7.51
CA VAL A 126 -2.09 4.64 7.50
C VAL A 126 -0.80 3.99 7.95
N ILE A 127 -0.83 3.31 9.12
CA ILE A 127 0.35 2.66 9.67
C ILE A 127 0.91 1.62 8.70
N LEU A 128 0.05 0.82 8.05
CA LEU A 128 0.48 -0.14 7.05
C LEU A 128 1.08 0.52 5.80
N THR A 129 0.51 1.64 5.37
CA THR A 129 0.98 2.38 4.18
C THR A 129 2.35 2.99 4.43
N VAL A 130 2.52 3.71 5.55
CA VAL A 130 3.81 4.34 5.94
C VAL A 130 4.86 3.27 6.30
N GLY A 131 4.43 2.20 6.98
CA GLY A 131 5.31 1.11 7.41
C GLY A 131 5.70 0.16 6.28
N SER A 132 4.95 0.11 5.18
CA SER A 132 5.32 -0.65 3.99
C SER A 132 4.82 0.03 2.71
N PRO A 133 5.61 0.93 2.13
CA PRO A 133 5.30 1.49 0.82
C PRO A 133 5.27 0.44 -0.28
N ALA A 134 6.07 -0.64 -0.15
CA ALA A 134 5.98 -1.80 -1.04
C ALA A 134 4.56 -2.41 -1.04
N LEU A 135 3.92 -2.56 0.12
CA LEU A 135 2.54 -3.04 0.19
C LEU A 135 1.56 -2.04 -0.42
N ALA A 136 1.76 -0.74 -0.19
CA ALA A 136 0.93 0.32 -0.77
C ALA A 136 0.98 0.33 -2.30
N GLY A 137 2.20 0.32 -2.87
CA GLY A 137 2.42 0.24 -4.31
C GLY A 137 1.86 -1.04 -4.91
N TYR A 138 2.02 -2.17 -4.21
CA TYR A 138 1.50 -3.47 -4.65
C TYR A 138 -0.03 -3.47 -4.72
N SER A 139 -0.69 -3.00 -3.66
CA SER A 139 -2.16 -2.94 -3.60
C SER A 139 -2.74 -2.02 -4.67
N LEU A 140 -2.08 -0.89 -4.95
CA LEU A 140 -2.44 0.04 -6.02
C LEU A 140 -2.26 -0.60 -7.40
N CYS A 141 -1.08 -1.15 -7.70
CA CYS A 141 -0.83 -1.81 -8.98
C CYS A 141 -1.79 -2.96 -9.24
N LEU A 142 -2.09 -3.77 -8.22
CA LEU A 142 -3.10 -4.82 -8.32
C LEU A 142 -4.49 -4.27 -8.64
N THR A 143 -4.89 -3.12 -8.06
CA THR A 143 -6.17 -2.49 -8.38
C THR A 143 -6.28 -2.14 -9.85
N VAL A 144 -5.28 -1.45 -10.38
CA VAL A 144 -5.28 -1.05 -11.78
C VAL A 144 -5.25 -2.27 -12.73
N LEU A 145 -4.39 -3.26 -12.44
CA LEU A 145 -4.29 -4.49 -13.24
C LEU A 145 -5.58 -5.32 -13.21
N ASN A 146 -6.33 -5.28 -12.11
CA ASN A 146 -7.61 -5.97 -11.98
C ASN A 146 -8.69 -5.34 -12.84
N GLY A 147 -8.77 -4.02 -12.91
CA GLY A 147 -9.68 -3.30 -13.80
C GLY A 147 -9.48 -3.67 -15.28
N ARG A 148 -8.22 -3.75 -15.72
CA ARG A 148 -7.91 -4.20 -17.10
C ARG A 148 -8.22 -5.68 -17.32
N TRP A 149 -7.96 -6.52 -16.32
CA TRP A 149 -8.22 -7.95 -16.41
C TRP A 149 -9.71 -8.27 -16.51
N ILE A 150 -10.57 -7.65 -15.71
CA ILE A 150 -12.01 -7.90 -15.77
C ILE A 150 -12.60 -7.46 -17.10
N THR A 151 -12.18 -6.31 -17.63
CA THR A 151 -12.67 -5.83 -18.94
C THR A 151 -12.34 -6.83 -20.05
N ARG A 152 -11.10 -7.34 -20.09
CA ARG A 152 -10.72 -8.42 -21.03
C ARG A 152 -11.48 -9.71 -20.80
N ARG A 153 -11.88 -10.01 -19.56
CA ARG A 153 -12.58 -11.23 -19.23
C ARG A 153 -14.01 -11.26 -19.81
N PHE A 154 -14.64 -10.09 -19.89
CA PHE A 154 -16.00 -9.90 -20.39
C PHE A 154 -16.06 -9.41 -21.85
N GLN A 155 -14.93 -9.05 -22.48
CA GLN A 155 -14.88 -8.41 -23.80
C GLN A 155 -15.59 -9.16 -24.95
N HIS A 156 -15.73 -10.49 -24.83
CA HIS A 156 -16.37 -11.34 -25.84
C HIS A 156 -17.75 -11.86 -25.41
N LEU A 157 -18.28 -11.35 -24.29
CA LEU A 157 -19.57 -11.78 -23.77
C LEU A 157 -20.64 -10.85 -24.32
N SER A 158 -21.39 -11.35 -25.31
CA SER A 158 -22.57 -10.69 -25.85
C SER A 158 -23.79 -11.23 -25.12
N TYR A 159 -24.18 -10.58 -24.03
CA TYR A 159 -25.39 -10.91 -23.26
C TYR A 159 -25.85 -9.67 -22.47
N PRO A 160 -27.17 -9.46 -22.30
CA PRO A 160 -27.69 -8.31 -21.56
C PRO A 160 -27.05 -8.14 -20.18
N ASN A 161 -26.74 -6.89 -19.81
CA ASN A 161 -26.08 -6.48 -18.56
C ASN A 161 -24.62 -6.92 -18.37
N ALA A 162 -23.96 -7.58 -19.32
CA ALA A 162 -22.54 -7.96 -19.19
C ALA A 162 -21.64 -6.74 -18.91
N ASP A 163 -21.86 -5.62 -19.62
CA ASP A 163 -21.11 -4.37 -19.39
C ASP A 163 -21.40 -3.75 -18.02
N LYS A 164 -22.67 -3.80 -17.56
CA LYS A 164 -23.05 -3.35 -16.22
C LYS A 164 -22.34 -4.18 -15.15
N ALA A 165 -22.25 -5.50 -15.34
CA ALA A 165 -21.55 -6.40 -14.43
C ALA A 165 -20.05 -6.08 -14.32
N VAL A 166 -19.38 -5.74 -15.44
CA VAL A 166 -17.98 -5.28 -15.42
C VAL A 166 -17.82 -4.03 -14.55
N ARG A 167 -18.69 -3.04 -14.75
CA ARG A 167 -18.66 -1.78 -13.98
C ARG A 167 -18.90 -2.02 -12.49
N ILE A 168 -19.91 -2.81 -12.15
CA ILE A 168 -20.25 -3.15 -10.75
C ILE A 168 -19.10 -3.92 -10.09
N LEU A 169 -18.60 -4.99 -10.70
CA LEU A 169 -17.52 -5.80 -10.13
C LEU A 169 -16.21 -5.03 -9.99
N SER A 170 -15.91 -4.13 -10.94
CA SER A 170 -14.76 -3.21 -10.87
C SER A 170 -14.92 -2.23 -9.69
N ASN A 171 -16.08 -1.61 -9.54
CA ASN A 171 -16.37 -0.70 -8.42
C ASN A 171 -16.36 -1.41 -7.06
N LEU A 172 -16.74 -2.69 -7.02
CA LEU A 172 -16.77 -3.49 -5.80
C LEU A 172 -15.43 -4.15 -5.44
N GLN A 173 -14.35 -3.86 -6.17
CA GLN A 173 -13.04 -4.46 -5.89
C GLN A 173 -12.52 -4.19 -4.47
N GLN A 174 -12.85 -3.02 -3.90
CA GLN A 174 -12.43 -2.66 -2.55
C GLN A 174 -13.41 -3.12 -1.47
N SER A 175 -14.54 -3.70 -1.85
CA SER A 175 -15.53 -4.23 -0.92
C SER A 175 -15.25 -5.71 -0.59
N PRO A 176 -15.71 -6.20 0.58
CA PRO A 176 -15.69 -7.63 0.90
C PRO A 176 -16.79 -8.40 0.13
N LEU A 177 -16.72 -8.34 -1.21
CA LEU A 177 -17.69 -8.97 -2.10
C LEU A 177 -17.72 -10.49 -1.90
N ARG A 178 -18.94 -11.02 -1.78
CA ARG A 178 -19.25 -12.44 -1.80
C ARG A 178 -20.31 -12.69 -2.87
N ILE A 179 -20.11 -13.79 -3.60
CA ILE A 179 -21.05 -14.26 -4.61
C ILE A 179 -21.57 -15.62 -4.15
N THR A 180 -22.89 -15.74 -4.05
CA THR A 180 -23.56 -17.01 -3.73
C THR A 180 -23.95 -17.68 -5.03
N SER A 181 -23.31 -18.81 -5.34
CA SER A 181 -23.52 -19.61 -6.55
C SER A 181 -24.28 -20.91 -6.32
N ASP A 182 -24.50 -21.29 -5.06
CA ASP A 182 -25.00 -22.62 -4.70
C ASP A 182 -26.51 -22.80 -4.95
N ASP A 183 -27.22 -21.68 -5.19
CA ASP A 183 -28.64 -21.63 -5.49
C ASP A 183 -28.92 -20.99 -6.86
N THR A 184 -30.18 -20.97 -7.28
CA THR A 184 -30.64 -20.29 -8.50
C THR A 184 -30.51 -18.78 -8.45
N LEU A 185 -30.07 -18.20 -7.33
CA LEU A 185 -29.93 -16.76 -7.11
C LEU A 185 -29.05 -16.10 -8.17
N LEU A 186 -27.81 -16.56 -8.37
CA LEU A 186 -26.89 -15.94 -9.33
C LEU A 186 -27.36 -16.15 -10.78
N SER A 187 -27.82 -17.36 -11.10
CA SER A 187 -28.33 -17.69 -12.43
C SER A 187 -29.55 -16.85 -12.77
N SER A 188 -30.50 -16.71 -11.85
CA SER A 188 -31.70 -15.88 -12.01
C SER A 188 -31.34 -14.41 -12.15
N LEU A 189 -30.41 -13.91 -11.33
CA LEU A 189 -29.96 -12.52 -11.38
C LEU A 189 -29.38 -12.14 -12.76
N ILE A 190 -28.67 -13.07 -13.39
CA ILE A 190 -28.04 -12.84 -14.70
C ILE A 190 -29.04 -13.07 -15.85
N VAL A 191 -29.85 -14.12 -15.79
CA VAL A 191 -30.70 -14.55 -16.91
C VAL A 191 -31.99 -13.74 -16.99
N LEU A 192 -32.74 -13.65 -15.89
CA LEU A 192 -34.10 -13.09 -15.88
C LEU A 192 -34.11 -11.61 -16.27
N HIS A 193 -34.99 -11.24 -17.20
CA HIS A 193 -35.11 -9.85 -17.67
C HIS A 193 -35.64 -8.89 -16.60
N GLN A 194 -36.40 -9.39 -15.61
CA GLN A 194 -36.88 -8.58 -14.48
C GLN A 194 -35.73 -7.98 -13.65
N ASN A 195 -34.52 -8.55 -13.75
CA ASN A 195 -33.33 -8.06 -13.04
C ASN A 195 -32.59 -6.94 -13.78
N ASP A 196 -33.05 -6.52 -14.97
CA ASP A 196 -32.38 -5.47 -15.76
C ASP A 196 -32.36 -4.11 -15.02
N GLU A 197 -33.43 -3.83 -14.27
CA GLU A 197 -33.54 -2.67 -13.38
C GLU A 197 -32.57 -2.77 -12.19
N TRP A 198 -32.43 -3.95 -11.58
CA TRP A 198 -31.46 -4.18 -10.51
C TRP A 198 -30.03 -3.87 -10.97
N TRP A 199 -29.64 -4.34 -12.16
CA TRP A 199 -28.31 -4.07 -12.71
C TRP A 199 -28.10 -2.59 -13.04
N ALA A 200 -29.13 -1.90 -13.54
CA ALA A 200 -29.06 -0.47 -13.84
C ALA A 200 -28.91 0.36 -12.56
N GLU A 201 -29.79 0.13 -11.58
CA GLU A 201 -29.82 0.84 -10.30
C GLU A 201 -28.54 0.60 -9.48
N LEU A 202 -28.02 -0.64 -9.43
CA LEU A 202 -26.77 -0.91 -8.72
C LEU A 202 -25.59 -0.24 -9.41
N LYS A 203 -25.53 -0.27 -10.75
CA LYS A 203 -24.48 0.44 -11.49
C LYS A 203 -24.52 1.92 -11.14
N GLU A 204 -25.68 2.57 -11.25
CA GLU A 204 -25.85 4.00 -10.96
C GLU A 204 -25.51 4.33 -9.51
N ALA A 205 -25.98 3.54 -8.54
CA ALA A 205 -25.70 3.74 -7.12
C ALA A 205 -24.20 3.62 -6.78
N LEU A 206 -23.45 2.85 -7.56
CA LEU A 206 -21.99 2.70 -7.42
C LEU A 206 -21.19 3.69 -8.28
N ASP A 207 -21.81 4.32 -9.28
CA ASP A 207 -21.17 5.25 -10.22
C ASP A 207 -21.11 6.67 -9.66
N TYR A 208 -20.55 6.79 -8.46
CA TYR A 208 -20.25 8.08 -7.87
C TYR A 208 -18.78 8.40 -8.02
N THR A 209 -18.43 9.37 -8.85
CA THR A 209 -17.06 9.87 -8.89
C THR A 209 -16.81 10.71 -7.64
N HIS A 210 -15.87 10.30 -6.78
CA HIS A 210 -15.28 11.25 -5.86
C HIS A 210 -14.32 12.09 -6.71
N THR A 211 -14.87 13.13 -7.35
CA THR A 211 -14.07 14.07 -8.14
C THR A 211 -12.90 14.56 -7.29
N TRP A 212 -11.76 14.79 -7.94
CA TRP A 212 -10.60 15.41 -7.35
C TRP A 212 -11.09 16.64 -6.57
N SER A 213 -10.94 16.64 -5.24
CA SER A 213 -11.20 17.89 -4.54
C SER A 213 -10.11 18.85 -5.02
N ILE A 214 -10.50 20.05 -5.43
CA ILE A 214 -9.53 21.10 -5.81
C ILE A 214 -8.48 21.25 -4.70
N ALA A 215 -8.90 21.07 -3.44
CA ALA A 215 -8.01 21.01 -2.28
C ALA A 215 -6.92 19.92 -2.38
N ALA A 216 -7.26 18.68 -2.75
CA ALA A 216 -6.28 17.61 -2.90
C ALA A 216 -5.28 17.89 -4.04
N ALA A 217 -5.77 18.41 -5.17
CA ALA A 217 -4.91 18.80 -6.29
C ALA A 217 -3.93 19.93 -5.90
N THR A 218 -4.43 20.97 -5.23
CA THR A 218 -3.62 22.09 -4.74
C THR A 218 -2.60 21.65 -3.70
N GLN A 219 -2.93 20.73 -2.79
CA GLN A 219 -1.97 20.19 -1.83
C GLN A 219 -0.84 19.43 -2.52
N ILE A 220 -1.15 18.58 -3.51
CA ILE A 220 -0.11 17.88 -4.27
C ILE A 220 0.79 18.86 -5.01
N ALA A 221 0.21 19.88 -5.66
CA ALA A 221 0.97 20.92 -6.33
C ALA A 221 1.94 21.64 -5.37
N TRP A 222 1.47 22.00 -4.17
CA TRP A 222 2.33 22.62 -3.16
C TRP A 222 3.44 21.70 -2.65
N VAL A 223 3.17 20.41 -2.43
CA VAL A 223 4.21 19.45 -2.05
C VAL A 223 5.28 19.34 -3.14
N VAL A 224 4.88 19.31 -4.42
CA VAL A 224 5.81 19.26 -5.56
C VAL A 224 6.64 20.54 -5.65
N ILE A 225 6.01 21.72 -5.57
CA ILE A 225 6.71 23.01 -5.61
C ILE A 225 7.69 23.12 -4.44
N ALA A 226 7.25 22.80 -3.22
CA ALA A 226 8.11 22.81 -2.04
C ALA A 226 9.31 21.89 -2.23
N TYR A 227 9.09 20.65 -2.67
CA TYR A 227 10.18 19.70 -2.92
C TYR A 227 11.20 20.22 -3.95
N VAL A 228 10.73 20.78 -5.08
CA VAL A 228 11.63 21.34 -6.11
C VAL A 228 12.47 22.47 -5.55
N LEU A 229 11.85 23.43 -4.83
CA LEU A 229 12.55 24.55 -4.23
C LEU A 229 13.57 24.08 -3.19
N THR A 230 13.19 23.15 -2.31
CA THR A 230 14.10 22.59 -1.29
C THR A 230 15.27 21.83 -1.92
N VAL A 231 15.04 21.09 -3.00
CA VAL A 231 16.13 20.42 -3.74
C VAL A 231 17.09 21.43 -4.37
N ILE A 232 16.57 22.49 -5.00
CA ILE A 232 17.40 23.55 -5.59
C ILE A 232 18.27 24.19 -4.52
N ASP A 233 17.68 24.57 -3.39
CA ASP A 233 18.40 25.19 -2.26
C ASP A 233 19.50 24.26 -1.73
N SER A 234 19.19 22.97 -1.55
CA SER A 234 20.15 21.98 -1.06
C SER A 234 21.35 21.80 -2.00
N LEU A 235 21.15 21.95 -3.31
CA LEU A 235 22.22 21.84 -4.31
C LEU A 235 23.02 23.15 -4.46
N SER A 236 22.47 24.30 -4.10
CA SER A 236 23.19 25.58 -4.08
C SER A 236 24.00 25.79 -2.81
N ASN A 237 23.50 25.33 -1.66
CA ASN A 237 24.07 25.59 -0.34
C ASN A 237 24.66 24.33 0.31
N MET A 238 25.34 23.50 -0.49
CA MET A 238 25.79 22.15 -0.07
C MET A 238 26.77 22.14 1.11
N ALA A 239 27.57 23.19 1.31
CA ALA A 239 28.55 23.25 2.40
C ALA A 239 27.90 23.50 3.78
N ASN A 240 26.64 23.95 3.81
CA ASN A 240 25.91 24.16 5.04
C ASN A 240 25.16 22.89 5.40
N ASN A 241 25.20 22.49 6.67
CA ASN A 241 24.32 21.45 7.19
C ASN A 241 24.45 20.09 6.46
N VAL A 242 25.64 19.75 5.95
CA VAL A 242 25.94 18.49 5.23
C VAL A 242 25.38 17.26 5.95
N ASN A 243 25.52 17.26 7.27
CA ASN A 243 25.14 16.17 8.17
C ASN A 243 23.64 16.14 8.51
N SER A 244 23.02 17.30 8.72
CA SER A 244 21.57 17.41 9.01
C SER A 244 20.71 17.47 7.75
N ASN A 245 21.33 17.51 6.55
CA ASN A 245 20.65 17.71 5.29
C ASN A 245 19.53 16.69 5.07
N GLY A 246 18.31 17.16 4.86
CA GLY A 246 17.13 16.32 4.69
C GLY A 246 16.92 15.73 3.30
N GLN A 247 17.85 15.84 2.34
CA GLN A 247 17.66 15.32 1.00
C GLN A 247 17.41 13.80 0.96
N GLY A 248 18.07 13.04 1.85
CA GLY A 248 17.76 11.62 2.06
C GLY A 248 16.32 11.40 2.53
N VAL A 249 15.84 12.24 3.47
CA VAL A 249 14.44 12.23 3.94
C VAL A 249 13.47 12.56 2.80
N GLY A 250 13.75 13.61 2.03
CA GLY A 250 12.94 13.98 0.88
C GLY A 250 12.83 12.84 -0.15
N SER A 251 13.94 12.16 -0.42
CA SER A 251 14.01 11.05 -1.37
C SER A 251 13.23 9.83 -0.87
N VAL A 252 13.38 9.44 0.41
CA VAL A 252 12.70 8.27 0.97
C VAL A 252 11.19 8.47 1.08
N TRP A 253 10.68 9.70 1.27
CA TRP A 253 9.25 9.97 1.35
C TRP A 253 8.58 10.21 -0.01
N LEU A 254 9.37 10.38 -1.07
CA LEU A 254 8.88 10.70 -2.41
C LEU A 254 7.90 9.64 -2.97
N TRP A 255 7.96 8.39 -2.49
CA TRP A 255 7.00 7.34 -2.92
C TRP A 255 5.55 7.70 -2.59
N LEU A 256 5.31 8.58 -1.63
CA LEU A 256 3.95 8.93 -1.22
C LEU A 256 3.19 9.67 -2.32
N LEU A 257 3.89 10.53 -3.08
CA LEU A 257 3.31 11.27 -4.21
C LEU A 257 2.66 10.34 -5.26
N PRO A 258 3.36 9.38 -5.89
CA PRO A 258 2.77 8.48 -6.87
C PRO A 258 1.66 7.59 -6.27
N ILE A 259 1.75 7.21 -4.99
CA ILE A 259 0.68 6.47 -4.31
C ILE A 259 -0.59 7.31 -4.17
N VAL A 260 -0.48 8.54 -3.67
CA VAL A 260 -1.64 9.44 -3.48
C VAL A 260 -2.24 9.82 -4.83
N ILE A 261 -1.41 10.20 -5.81
CA ILE A 261 -1.85 10.50 -7.17
C ILE A 261 -2.61 9.31 -7.78
N GLY A 262 -2.08 8.09 -7.65
CA GLY A 262 -2.71 6.89 -8.18
C GLY A 262 -4.05 6.56 -7.52
N TRP A 263 -4.16 6.70 -6.20
CA TRP A 263 -5.43 6.51 -5.50
C TRP A 263 -6.47 7.57 -5.84
N LEU A 264 -6.06 8.83 -6.00
CA LEU A 264 -6.95 9.90 -6.44
C LEU A 264 -7.46 9.68 -7.87
N GLN A 265 -6.60 9.19 -8.78
CA GLN A 265 -7.01 8.84 -10.13
C GLN A 265 -7.99 7.66 -10.16
N LEU A 266 -7.78 6.63 -9.33
CA LEU A 266 -8.69 5.49 -9.25
C LEU A 266 -10.02 5.81 -8.55
N SER A 267 -10.03 6.75 -7.59
CA SER A 267 -11.19 7.05 -6.73
C SER A 267 -11.86 5.77 -6.18
N PRO A 268 -11.14 4.91 -5.44
CA PRO A 268 -11.65 3.62 -4.98
C PRO A 268 -12.94 3.76 -4.16
N LYS A 269 -13.92 2.88 -4.40
CA LYS A 269 -15.16 2.83 -3.62
C LYS A 269 -14.91 2.10 -2.30
N CYS A 270 -14.37 2.83 -1.31
CA CYS A 270 -14.02 2.26 -0.01
C CYS A 270 -14.96 2.66 1.13
N ASP A 271 -15.94 3.54 0.91
CA ASP A 271 -16.93 3.93 1.92
C ASP A 271 -17.96 2.80 2.12
N TYR A 272 -17.83 2.08 3.23
CA TYR A 272 -18.69 0.94 3.55
C TYR A 272 -20.16 1.35 3.76
N ASP A 273 -20.43 2.50 4.37
CA ASP A 273 -21.81 2.94 4.65
C ASP A 273 -22.51 3.34 3.35
N ARG A 274 -21.79 3.97 2.44
CA ARG A 274 -22.31 4.30 1.11
C ARG A 274 -22.54 3.06 0.26
N LEU A 275 -21.59 2.11 0.26
CA LEU A 275 -21.77 0.82 -0.40
C LEU A 275 -22.98 0.08 0.18
N ARG A 276 -23.15 0.07 1.50
CA ARG A 276 -24.28 -0.58 2.16
C ARG A 276 -25.61 0.01 1.72
N LYS A 277 -25.73 1.34 1.68
CA LYS A 277 -26.92 2.03 1.17
C LYS A 277 -27.24 1.66 -0.28
N ALA A 278 -26.23 1.49 -1.14
CA ALA A 278 -26.43 1.06 -2.53
C ALA A 278 -27.00 -0.37 -2.63
N PHE A 279 -26.51 -1.29 -1.80
CA PHE A 279 -27.06 -2.65 -1.73
C PHE A 279 -28.47 -2.68 -1.11
N ASP A 280 -28.72 -1.89 -0.07
CA ASP A 280 -30.03 -1.81 0.58
C ASP A 280 -31.09 -1.24 -0.38
N LYS A 281 -30.74 -0.23 -1.19
CA LYS A 281 -31.63 0.36 -2.22
C LYS A 281 -32.06 -0.67 -3.27
N THR A 282 -31.16 -1.58 -3.65
CA THR A 282 -31.40 -2.55 -4.74
C THR A 282 -31.98 -3.87 -4.23
N LYS A 283 -32.08 -4.07 -2.91
CA LYS A 283 -32.49 -5.33 -2.29
C LYS A 283 -33.88 -5.82 -2.72
N SER A 284 -34.81 -4.91 -2.98
CA SER A 284 -36.21 -5.19 -3.35
C SER A 284 -36.44 -5.33 -4.87
N LEU A 285 -35.41 -5.07 -5.68
CA LEU A 285 -35.49 -5.11 -7.15
C LEU A 285 -35.08 -6.46 -7.73
N ALA A 286 -34.42 -7.33 -6.95
CA ALA A 286 -33.94 -8.62 -7.44
C ALA A 286 -35.06 -9.67 -7.50
N PHE A 287 -35.09 -10.45 -8.58
CA PHE A 287 -36.01 -11.57 -8.84
C PHE A 287 -35.25 -12.89 -8.96
N VAL A 288 -35.90 -13.97 -8.54
CA VAL A 288 -35.41 -15.36 -8.54
C VAL A 288 -36.44 -16.25 -9.22
N ALA A 289 -35.97 -17.20 -10.05
CA ALA A 289 -36.83 -18.18 -10.69
C ALA A 289 -37.26 -19.26 -9.69
N THR A 290 -38.55 -19.54 -9.66
CA THR A 290 -39.15 -20.63 -8.88
C THR A 290 -39.86 -21.62 -9.81
N ALA A 291 -40.38 -22.72 -9.28
CA ALA A 291 -41.22 -23.65 -10.05
C ALA A 291 -42.44 -22.97 -10.71
N ASN A 292 -42.96 -21.89 -10.11
CA ASN A 292 -44.16 -21.18 -10.57
C ASN A 292 -43.86 -19.88 -11.33
N GLY A 293 -42.58 -19.62 -11.66
CA GLY A 293 -42.13 -18.41 -12.34
C GLY A 293 -41.26 -17.50 -11.46
N ALA A 294 -40.98 -16.29 -11.95
CA ALA A 294 -40.11 -15.33 -11.27
C ALA A 294 -40.83 -14.64 -10.09
N VAL A 295 -40.19 -14.66 -8.92
CA VAL A 295 -40.68 -14.02 -7.69
C VAL A 295 -39.59 -13.10 -7.15
N LYS A 296 -39.95 -12.05 -6.39
CA LYS A 296 -38.94 -11.19 -5.75
C LYS A 296 -38.10 -12.00 -4.75
N ALA A 297 -36.78 -11.82 -4.82
CA ALA A 297 -35.82 -12.46 -3.93
C ALA A 297 -36.10 -12.16 -2.45
N SER A 298 -36.59 -10.94 -2.17
CA SER A 298 -36.95 -10.49 -0.83
C SER A 298 -38.06 -11.28 -0.15
N ASP A 299 -38.91 -11.91 -0.94
CA ASP A 299 -40.10 -12.57 -0.43
C ASP A 299 -39.79 -14.03 -0.03
N LEU A 300 -38.67 -14.58 -0.53
CA LEU A 300 -38.23 -15.95 -0.29
C LEU A 300 -37.18 -16.06 0.82
N SER A 301 -36.17 -15.18 0.79
CA SER A 301 -35.02 -15.27 1.69
C SER A 301 -34.36 -13.90 1.89
N GLU A 302 -33.53 -13.79 2.92
CA GLU A 302 -32.61 -12.67 3.12
C GLU A 302 -31.29 -12.84 2.33
N GLU A 303 -31.04 -14.04 1.78
CA GLU A 303 -29.86 -14.32 0.98
C GLU A 303 -29.90 -13.64 -0.40
N ARG A 304 -28.74 -13.20 -0.88
CA ARG A 304 -28.60 -12.47 -2.14
C ARG A 304 -27.41 -13.01 -2.91
N ALA A 305 -27.53 -13.01 -4.25
CA ALA A 305 -26.45 -13.43 -5.13
C ALA A 305 -25.18 -12.57 -4.95
N PHE A 306 -25.34 -11.27 -4.72
CA PHE A 306 -24.24 -10.35 -4.38
C PHE A 306 -24.41 -9.89 -2.93
N SER A 307 -23.37 -10.02 -2.12
CA SER A 307 -23.34 -9.53 -0.74
C SER A 307 -22.00 -8.89 -0.40
N ILE A 308 -22.05 -7.85 0.44
CA ILE A 308 -20.88 -7.18 1.02
C ILE A 308 -20.85 -7.30 2.55
N ASP A 309 -21.75 -8.09 3.14
CA ASP A 309 -21.79 -8.31 4.57
C ASP A 309 -21.04 -9.59 4.96
N GLY A 310 -20.18 -9.47 5.98
CA GLY A 310 -19.36 -10.56 6.46
C GLY A 310 -20.12 -11.73 7.10
N HIS A 311 -21.44 -11.64 7.29
CA HIS A 311 -22.25 -12.64 8.02
C HIS A 311 -23.48 -13.08 7.22
N PRO A 312 -23.76 -14.39 7.11
CA PRO A 312 -25.08 -14.87 6.72
C PRO A 312 -26.12 -14.45 7.77
N PRO A 313 -27.33 -14.03 7.38
CA PRO A 313 -28.43 -13.88 8.33
C PRO A 313 -28.77 -15.26 8.91
N GLY A 314 -28.58 -15.45 10.23
CA GLY A 314 -29.00 -16.67 10.95
C GLY A 314 -27.94 -17.40 11.75
N LEU A 315 -26.65 -17.11 11.58
CA LEU A 315 -25.61 -17.61 12.49
C LEU A 315 -25.46 -16.65 13.68
N VAL A 316 -25.82 -17.15 14.86
CA VAL A 316 -25.68 -16.50 16.17
C VAL A 316 -24.32 -15.78 16.26
N PRO A 317 -24.27 -14.53 16.74
CA PRO A 317 -23.02 -13.85 16.99
C PRO A 317 -22.29 -14.63 18.08
N ASP A 318 -21.34 -15.47 17.67
CA ASP A 318 -20.53 -16.18 18.64
C ASP A 318 -19.78 -15.13 19.44
N SER A 319 -20.16 -15.10 20.70
CA SER A 319 -19.79 -14.18 21.76
C SER A 319 -18.28 -14.15 22.02
N HIS A 320 -17.49 -13.63 21.09
CA HIS A 320 -16.17 -13.07 21.36
C HIS A 320 -15.79 -12.01 20.33
N ARG A 321 -15.95 -10.76 20.77
CA ARG A 321 -15.60 -9.46 20.20
C ARG A 321 -14.11 -9.31 19.81
N ARG A 322 -13.56 -10.20 18.97
CA ARG A 322 -12.23 -10.12 18.34
C ARG A 322 -12.22 -10.78 16.96
N SER A 323 -12.64 -10.09 15.90
CA SER A 323 -12.29 -10.54 14.55
C SER A 323 -12.21 -9.49 13.44
N SER A 324 -12.59 -8.22 13.63
CA SER A 324 -12.46 -7.24 12.53
C SER A 324 -11.02 -6.76 12.28
N ILE A 325 -10.15 -6.76 13.31
CA ILE A 325 -8.74 -6.34 13.17
C ILE A 325 -7.88 -7.41 12.47
N THR A 326 -8.31 -8.67 12.47
CA THR A 326 -7.57 -9.81 11.90
C THR A 326 -8.07 -10.26 10.54
N ARG A 327 -9.22 -9.75 10.09
CA ARG A 327 -9.82 -10.05 8.79
C ARG A 327 -9.68 -8.88 7.84
N ASP A 328 -8.49 -8.74 7.28
CA ASP A 328 -8.17 -7.67 6.33
C ASP A 328 -9.06 -7.69 5.09
N GLU A 329 -9.62 -8.85 4.73
CA GLU A 329 -10.64 -9.00 3.69
C GLU A 329 -11.89 -8.15 3.95
N GLU A 330 -12.28 -7.93 5.21
CA GLU A 330 -13.47 -7.16 5.61
C GLU A 330 -13.23 -5.64 5.62
N LEU A 331 -11.97 -5.18 5.51
CA LEU A 331 -11.61 -3.77 5.63
C LEU A 331 -11.54 -3.09 4.27
N SER A 332 -12.48 -2.21 3.95
CA SER A 332 -12.61 -1.58 2.62
C SER A 332 -11.47 -0.64 2.19
N ALA A 333 -10.55 -0.27 3.10
CA ALA A 333 -9.45 0.61 2.72
C ALA A 333 -8.55 -0.06 1.65
N PRO A 334 -8.08 0.69 0.63
CA PRO A 334 -7.44 0.10 -0.55
C PRO A 334 -6.13 -0.65 -0.27
N ILE A 335 -5.39 -0.26 0.77
CA ILE A 335 -4.18 -0.98 1.20
C ILE A 335 -4.44 -2.46 1.48
N PHE A 336 -5.65 -2.84 1.91
CA PHE A 336 -6.05 -4.21 2.20
C PHE A 336 -6.44 -5.04 0.96
N ASN A 337 -6.36 -4.47 -0.25
CA ASN A 337 -6.64 -5.18 -1.50
C ASN A 337 -5.79 -6.46 -1.65
N TYR A 338 -4.58 -6.50 -1.07
CA TYR A 338 -3.75 -7.71 -1.03
C TYR A 338 -4.49 -8.94 -0.45
N ALA A 339 -5.40 -8.72 0.50
CA ALA A 339 -6.17 -9.76 1.18
C ALA A 339 -7.42 -10.17 0.38
N ARG A 340 -8.06 -9.22 -0.30
CA ARG A 340 -9.28 -9.44 -1.10
C ARG A 340 -9.02 -9.95 -2.50
N PHE A 341 -7.80 -9.79 -3.00
CA PHE A 341 -7.49 -10.07 -4.39
C PHE A 341 -7.95 -11.46 -4.87
N LEU A 342 -7.62 -12.52 -4.13
CA LEU A 342 -7.97 -13.89 -4.54
C LEU A 342 -9.47 -14.19 -4.41
N PRO A 343 -10.14 -13.88 -3.27
CA PRO A 343 -11.60 -13.98 -3.19
C PRO A 343 -12.34 -13.19 -4.27
N TRP A 344 -11.90 -11.96 -4.57
CA TRP A 344 -12.51 -11.12 -5.59
C TRP A 344 -12.34 -11.73 -7.00
N VAL A 345 -11.15 -12.27 -7.31
CA VAL A 345 -10.95 -12.99 -8.60
C VAL A 345 -11.89 -14.19 -8.73
N GLN A 346 -12.11 -14.93 -7.65
CA GLN A 346 -13.06 -16.05 -7.66
C GLN A 346 -14.49 -15.58 -7.87
N ALA A 347 -14.93 -14.54 -7.16
CA ALA A 347 -16.24 -13.92 -7.35
C ALA A 347 -16.47 -13.47 -8.81
N VAL A 348 -15.47 -12.82 -9.41
CA VAL A 348 -15.54 -12.41 -10.82
C VAL A 348 -15.62 -13.61 -11.76
N GLU A 349 -14.87 -14.68 -11.51
CA GLU A 349 -14.94 -15.89 -12.34
C GLU A 349 -16.28 -16.62 -12.22
N ASP A 350 -16.90 -16.62 -11.04
CA ASP A 350 -18.23 -17.22 -10.82
C ASP A 350 -19.28 -16.48 -11.68
N VAL A 351 -19.30 -15.15 -11.60
CA VAL A 351 -20.18 -14.29 -12.43
C VAL A 351 -19.87 -14.44 -13.92
N ALA A 352 -18.59 -14.32 -14.31
CA ALA A 352 -18.16 -14.40 -15.70
C ALA A 352 -18.46 -15.77 -16.33
N THR A 353 -18.47 -16.84 -15.55
CA THR A 353 -18.80 -18.18 -16.04
C THR A 353 -20.27 -18.29 -16.37
N VAL A 354 -21.16 -17.79 -15.51
CA VAL A 354 -22.60 -17.77 -15.79
C VAL A 354 -22.91 -16.92 -17.03
N PHE A 355 -22.36 -15.70 -17.12
CA PHE A 355 -22.50 -14.87 -18.32
C PHE A 355 -21.97 -15.54 -19.59
N ARG A 356 -20.87 -16.29 -19.49
CA ARG A 356 -20.29 -16.99 -20.64
C ARG A 356 -21.18 -18.11 -21.16
N VAL A 357 -21.79 -18.87 -20.26
CA VAL A 357 -22.72 -19.93 -20.65
C VAL A 357 -23.99 -19.31 -21.25
N ALA A 358 -24.54 -18.28 -20.61
CA ALA A 358 -25.71 -17.56 -21.11
C ALA A 358 -25.46 -16.93 -22.49
N SER A 359 -24.33 -16.24 -22.66
CA SER A 359 -23.93 -15.64 -23.95
C SER A 359 -23.75 -16.70 -25.04
N ARG A 360 -23.17 -17.86 -24.72
CA ARG A 360 -23.04 -18.96 -25.67
C ARG A 360 -24.41 -19.49 -26.10
N ASN A 361 -25.29 -19.78 -25.17
CA ASN A 361 -26.63 -20.28 -25.50
C ASN A 361 -27.43 -19.27 -26.30
N ALA A 362 -27.29 -17.97 -25.99
CA ALA A 362 -27.89 -16.90 -26.78
C ALA A 362 -27.37 -16.88 -28.23
N ASN A 363 -26.04 -17.02 -28.42
CA ASN A 363 -25.44 -17.11 -29.76
C ASN A 363 -25.85 -18.37 -30.53
N ASP A 364 -26.16 -19.46 -29.81
CA ASP A 364 -26.69 -20.70 -30.37
C ASP A 364 -28.22 -20.65 -30.57
N HIS A 365 -28.85 -19.48 -30.34
CA HIS A 365 -30.29 -19.23 -30.46
C HIS A 365 -31.15 -20.15 -29.58
N LEU A 366 -30.70 -20.41 -28.35
CA LEU A 366 -31.42 -21.20 -27.36
C LEU A 366 -32.10 -20.29 -26.34
N SER A 367 -33.41 -20.46 -26.18
CA SER A 367 -34.22 -19.85 -25.13
C SER A 367 -34.05 -20.60 -23.80
N VAL A 368 -34.34 -19.91 -22.69
CA VAL A 368 -34.31 -20.51 -21.34
C VAL A 368 -35.42 -21.55 -21.19
N ASP A 369 -36.65 -21.20 -21.59
CA ASP A 369 -37.74 -22.16 -21.75
C ASP A 369 -37.67 -22.79 -23.16
N PRO A 370 -37.35 -24.10 -23.29
CA PRO A 370 -37.24 -24.75 -24.59
C PRO A 370 -38.52 -24.71 -25.45
N ASN A 371 -39.67 -24.41 -24.85
CA ASN A 371 -40.95 -24.30 -25.57
C ASN A 371 -41.15 -22.93 -26.22
N VAL A 372 -40.33 -21.94 -25.87
CA VAL A 372 -40.40 -20.59 -26.43
C VAL A 372 -39.46 -20.49 -27.62
N PRO A 373 -39.94 -20.10 -28.82
CA PRO A 373 -39.08 -19.92 -29.97
C PRO A 373 -38.14 -18.73 -29.76
N TRP A 374 -36.90 -18.84 -30.25
CA TRP A 374 -35.91 -17.77 -30.15
C TRP A 374 -36.35 -16.52 -30.91
N ASN A 375 -36.48 -15.40 -30.19
CA ASN A 375 -36.79 -14.09 -30.76
C ASN A 375 -35.72 -13.04 -30.43
N LEU A 376 -35.51 -12.07 -31.31
CA LEU A 376 -34.74 -10.86 -30.98
C LEU A 376 -35.71 -9.73 -30.68
N ASP A 377 -35.31 -8.81 -29.81
CA ASP A 377 -36.07 -7.59 -29.59
C ASP A 377 -35.90 -6.58 -30.75
N ARG A 378 -36.50 -5.40 -30.61
CA ARG A 378 -36.47 -4.36 -31.65
C ARG A 378 -35.07 -3.79 -31.91
N ASP A 379 -34.17 -3.89 -30.92
CA ASP A 379 -32.81 -3.37 -30.97
C ASP A 379 -31.81 -4.47 -31.40
N GLY A 380 -32.30 -5.68 -31.69
CA GLY A 380 -31.48 -6.83 -32.07
C GLY A 380 -30.84 -7.54 -30.87
N GLU A 381 -31.27 -7.23 -29.65
CA GLU A 381 -30.81 -7.84 -28.41
C GLU A 381 -31.67 -9.06 -28.03
N VAL A 382 -31.23 -9.80 -27.01
CA VAL A 382 -31.93 -10.99 -26.52
C VAL A 382 -33.29 -10.60 -25.90
N ASP A 383 -34.38 -11.02 -26.53
CA ASP A 383 -35.74 -10.70 -26.09
C ASP A 383 -36.05 -11.23 -24.68
N ALA A 384 -36.94 -10.53 -23.96
CA ALA A 384 -37.38 -10.88 -22.61
C ALA A 384 -38.00 -12.28 -22.51
N SER A 385 -38.68 -12.74 -23.57
CA SER A 385 -39.29 -14.08 -23.63
C SER A 385 -38.24 -15.19 -23.62
N ASN A 386 -37.09 -15.00 -24.27
CA ASN A 386 -35.99 -15.97 -24.26
C ASN A 386 -35.29 -16.06 -22.91
N ARG A 387 -35.48 -15.04 -22.05
CA ARG A 387 -34.84 -14.85 -20.75
C ARG A 387 -35.72 -15.23 -19.58
N SER A 388 -36.84 -15.91 -19.84
CA SER A 388 -37.83 -16.31 -18.84
C SER A 388 -37.92 -17.83 -18.74
N GLY A 389 -38.10 -18.35 -17.52
CA GLY A 389 -38.27 -19.78 -17.30
C GLY A 389 -38.38 -20.14 -15.81
N THR A 390 -38.63 -21.42 -15.55
CA THR A 390 -38.67 -21.99 -14.20
C THR A 390 -37.27 -22.12 -13.61
N GLU A 391 -37.22 -22.39 -12.30
CA GLU A 391 -35.98 -22.66 -11.57
C GLU A 391 -35.05 -23.67 -12.27
N GLU A 392 -35.60 -24.81 -12.69
CA GLU A 392 -34.85 -25.87 -13.36
C GLU A 392 -34.35 -25.42 -14.74
N GLN A 393 -35.20 -24.74 -15.52
CA GLN A 393 -34.85 -24.22 -16.84
C GLN A 393 -33.70 -23.21 -16.74
N VAL A 394 -33.76 -22.26 -15.80
CA VAL A 394 -32.71 -21.27 -15.56
C VAL A 394 -31.39 -21.95 -15.14
N LEU A 395 -31.44 -22.94 -14.26
CA LEU A 395 -30.25 -23.68 -13.85
C LEU A 395 -29.62 -24.48 -14.99
N VAL A 396 -30.43 -25.12 -15.82
CA VAL A 396 -29.94 -25.86 -17.00
C VAL A 396 -29.33 -24.90 -18.00
N TYR A 397 -29.95 -23.74 -18.22
CA TYR A 397 -29.47 -22.70 -19.13
C TYR A 397 -28.10 -22.16 -18.73
N THR A 398 -27.81 -22.01 -17.44
CA THR A 398 -26.53 -21.45 -16.96
C THR A 398 -25.49 -22.49 -16.58
N ARG A 399 -25.82 -23.79 -16.67
CA ARG A 399 -24.95 -24.87 -16.20
C ARG A 399 -23.65 -24.91 -17.01
N PRO A 400 -22.48 -24.72 -16.39
CA PRO A 400 -21.21 -24.85 -17.09
C PRO A 400 -20.98 -26.29 -17.56
N PRO A 401 -20.26 -26.50 -18.68
CA PRO A 401 -19.93 -27.84 -19.16
C PRO A 401 -19.18 -28.64 -18.09
N ARG A 402 -19.39 -29.97 -18.02
CA ARG A 402 -18.75 -30.84 -17.01
C ARG A 402 -17.21 -30.78 -16.99
N TYR A 403 -16.58 -30.40 -18.11
CA TYR A 403 -15.13 -30.23 -18.22
C TYR A 403 -14.62 -28.85 -17.77
N ALA A 404 -15.52 -27.89 -17.47
CA ALA A 404 -15.15 -26.57 -16.99
C ALA A 404 -14.67 -26.66 -15.54
N ARG A 405 -13.37 -26.91 -15.37
CA ARG A 405 -12.76 -27.00 -14.05
C ARG A 405 -12.50 -25.59 -13.50
N ARG A 406 -13.06 -25.30 -12.33
CA ARG A 406 -12.79 -24.06 -11.59
C ARG A 406 -11.28 -23.98 -11.28
N SER A 407 -10.61 -22.95 -11.79
CA SER A 407 -9.23 -22.66 -11.39
C SER A 407 -9.22 -22.14 -9.96
N ARG A 408 -8.46 -22.82 -9.08
CA ARG A 408 -8.36 -22.43 -7.66
C ARG A 408 -7.83 -21.02 -7.46
N TRP A 409 -6.95 -20.55 -8.34
CA TRP A 409 -6.41 -19.19 -8.30
C TRP A 409 -7.21 -18.23 -9.19
N GLY A 410 -7.73 -18.73 -10.31
CA GLY A 410 -8.30 -17.90 -11.36
C GLY A 410 -7.27 -17.54 -12.44
N PRO A 411 -7.71 -17.15 -13.65
CA PRO A 411 -6.81 -16.91 -14.76
C PRO A 411 -5.97 -15.64 -14.55
N GLY A 412 -4.70 -15.70 -14.97
CA GLY A 412 -3.80 -14.53 -15.00
C GLY A 412 -3.42 -13.96 -13.62
N VAL A 413 -3.69 -14.67 -12.52
CA VAL A 413 -3.34 -14.23 -11.16
C VAL A 413 -1.83 -14.04 -10.99
N TYR A 414 -1.03 -15.05 -11.36
CA TYR A 414 0.43 -14.99 -11.22
C TYR A 414 1.04 -13.80 -11.97
N LYS A 415 0.60 -13.55 -13.21
CA LYS A 415 1.07 -12.41 -14.00
C LYS A 415 0.79 -11.09 -13.30
N ARG A 416 -0.41 -10.90 -12.76
CA ARG A 416 -0.79 -9.68 -12.04
C ARG A 416 0.01 -9.49 -10.75
N VAL A 417 0.20 -10.57 -9.97
CA VAL A 417 1.03 -10.54 -8.75
C VAL A 417 2.46 -10.16 -9.09
N VAL A 418 3.08 -10.79 -10.09
CA VAL A 418 4.47 -10.51 -10.47
C VAL A 418 4.64 -9.07 -10.95
N VAL A 419 3.78 -8.60 -11.87
CA VAL A 419 3.86 -7.22 -12.38
C VAL A 419 3.63 -6.20 -11.26
N ALA A 420 2.62 -6.41 -10.41
CA ALA A 420 2.38 -5.53 -9.27
C ALA A 420 3.57 -5.50 -8.30
N SER A 421 4.22 -6.65 -8.07
CA SER A 421 5.40 -6.74 -7.20
C SER A 421 6.58 -5.97 -7.77
N LEU A 422 6.85 -6.12 -9.07
CA LEU A 422 7.96 -5.45 -9.75
C LEU A 422 7.84 -3.93 -9.64
N PHE A 423 6.69 -3.35 -9.98
CA PHE A 423 6.49 -1.90 -9.90
C PHE A 423 6.47 -1.38 -8.47
N ALA A 424 5.92 -2.14 -7.52
CA ALA A 424 5.91 -1.77 -6.11
C ALA A 424 7.33 -1.74 -5.51
N LEU A 425 8.14 -2.76 -5.80
CA LEU A 425 9.53 -2.83 -5.34
C LEU A 425 10.41 -1.81 -6.05
N MET A 426 10.19 -1.57 -7.35
CA MET A 426 10.87 -0.50 -8.10
C MET A 426 10.59 0.86 -7.48
N LEU A 427 9.34 1.17 -7.13
CA LEU A 427 9.00 2.43 -6.48
C LEU A 427 9.68 2.54 -5.10
N GLN A 428 9.54 1.51 -4.26
CA GLN A 428 10.08 1.50 -2.89
C GLN A 428 11.61 1.61 -2.86
N TRP A 429 12.31 0.79 -3.64
CA TRP A 429 13.77 0.80 -3.70
C TRP A 429 14.31 1.93 -4.58
N GLY A 430 13.52 2.47 -5.52
CA GLY A 430 13.84 3.68 -6.25
C GLY A 430 14.01 4.88 -5.31
N THR A 431 13.04 5.07 -4.40
CA THR A 431 13.03 6.20 -3.46
C THR A 431 13.89 5.95 -2.22
N THR A 432 13.80 4.76 -1.62
CA THR A 432 14.64 4.40 -0.47
C THR A 432 16.09 4.22 -0.88
N GLY A 433 16.36 3.60 -2.03
CA GLY A 433 17.70 3.45 -2.58
C GLY A 433 18.33 4.80 -2.93
N ALA A 434 17.57 5.74 -3.49
CA ALA A 434 18.03 7.11 -3.66
C ALA A 434 18.45 7.76 -2.34
N ALA A 435 17.66 7.62 -1.28
CA ALA A 435 18.02 8.12 0.05
C ALA A 435 19.30 7.46 0.59
N VAL A 436 19.48 6.16 0.36
CA VAL A 436 20.71 5.44 0.73
C VAL A 436 21.90 5.96 -0.07
N VAL A 437 21.78 6.13 -1.39
CA VAL A 437 22.85 6.66 -2.26
C VAL A 437 23.26 8.06 -1.81
N VAL A 438 22.28 8.96 -1.59
CA VAL A 438 22.54 10.32 -1.12
C VAL A 438 23.43 10.29 0.12
N VAL A 439 23.06 9.51 1.13
CA VAL A 439 23.79 9.52 2.41
C VAL A 439 25.05 8.64 2.41
N TRP A 440 25.10 7.60 1.58
CA TRP A 440 26.27 6.73 1.44
C TRP A 440 27.48 7.47 0.84
N PHE A 441 27.20 8.39 -0.08
CA PHE A 441 28.22 9.21 -0.75
C PHE A 441 28.38 10.60 -0.14
N THR A 442 27.60 10.94 0.88
CA THR A 442 27.90 12.07 1.76
C THR A 442 29.05 11.65 2.68
N PRO A 443 30.16 12.41 2.73
CA PRO A 443 31.23 12.17 3.70
C PRO A 443 30.68 12.07 5.14
N THR A 444 31.01 11.02 5.91
CA THR A 444 31.94 9.90 5.61
C THR A 444 31.34 8.83 4.68
N THR A 445 32.09 8.43 3.65
CA THR A 445 31.56 7.50 2.66
C THR A 445 31.44 6.07 3.17
N GLY A 446 30.29 5.44 2.92
CA GLY A 446 30.03 4.05 3.24
C GLY A 446 28.74 3.81 4.01
N LEU A 447 28.65 2.61 4.60
CA LEU A 447 27.52 2.25 5.45
C LEU A 447 27.72 2.84 6.86
N GLY A 448 27.08 3.97 7.12
CA GLY A 448 26.93 4.58 8.43
C GLY A 448 25.53 4.36 9.03
N CYS A 449 25.24 5.01 10.16
CA CYS A 449 23.95 4.85 10.84
C CYS A 449 22.77 5.43 10.06
N ARG A 450 22.97 6.53 9.33
CA ARG A 450 21.94 7.14 8.48
C ARG A 450 21.54 6.23 7.31
N SER A 451 22.52 5.82 6.49
CA SER A 451 22.30 4.89 5.37
C SER A 451 21.77 3.53 5.86
N GLY A 452 22.27 3.05 7.01
CA GLY A 452 21.76 1.84 7.66
C GLY A 452 20.30 1.96 8.10
N ALA A 453 19.87 3.12 8.60
CA ALA A 453 18.50 3.36 8.99
C ALA A 453 17.52 3.31 7.80
N TYR A 454 17.91 3.88 6.66
CA TYR A 454 17.12 3.80 5.42
C TYR A 454 17.11 2.40 4.80
N LEU A 455 18.24 1.71 4.79
CA LEU A 455 18.31 0.30 4.36
C LEU A 455 17.43 -0.59 5.23
N PHE A 456 17.46 -0.40 6.55
CA PHE A 456 16.59 -1.12 7.47
C PHE A 456 15.11 -0.87 7.16
N TYR A 457 14.73 0.40 6.94
CA TYR A 457 13.36 0.76 6.55
C TYR A 457 12.92 0.07 5.25
N GLY A 458 13.77 0.10 4.22
CA GLY A 458 13.52 -0.50 2.91
C GLY A 458 13.36 -2.03 2.99
N ALA A 459 14.28 -2.69 3.71
CA ALA A 459 14.27 -4.13 3.92
C ALA A 459 13.04 -4.58 4.71
N LEU A 460 12.73 -3.89 5.81
CA LEU A 460 11.58 -4.23 6.65
C LEU A 460 10.26 -3.98 5.93
N SER A 461 10.15 -2.92 5.13
CA SER A 461 8.99 -2.67 4.26
C SER A 461 8.77 -3.83 3.28
N THR A 462 9.84 -4.28 2.62
CA THR A 462 9.82 -5.40 1.67
C THR A 462 9.40 -6.68 2.37
N PHE A 463 9.94 -6.94 3.56
CA PHE A 463 9.60 -8.11 4.34
C PHE A 463 8.13 -8.10 4.79
N VAL A 464 7.61 -6.96 5.25
CA VAL A 464 6.19 -6.80 5.58
C VAL A 464 5.30 -7.13 4.37
N TRP A 465 5.61 -6.58 3.20
CA TRP A 465 4.88 -6.87 1.97
C TRP A 465 4.87 -8.38 1.67
N PHE A 466 6.03 -9.03 1.74
CA PHE A 466 6.17 -10.47 1.52
C PHE A 466 5.32 -11.29 2.50
N LEU A 467 5.33 -10.95 3.80
CA LEU A 467 4.50 -11.60 4.81
C LEU A 467 3.00 -11.44 4.51
N MET A 468 2.58 -10.26 4.07
CA MET A 468 1.17 -9.98 3.76
C MET A 468 0.67 -10.75 2.54
N VAL A 469 1.43 -10.74 1.45
CA VAL A 469 1.08 -11.48 0.22
C VAL A 469 1.08 -12.98 0.48
N THR A 470 2.10 -13.50 1.16
CA THR A 470 2.18 -14.92 1.53
C THR A 470 1.03 -15.32 2.45
N SER A 471 0.65 -14.46 3.39
CA SER A 471 -0.48 -14.69 4.29
C SER A 471 -1.80 -14.81 3.52
N SER A 472 -2.01 -13.95 2.53
CA SER A 472 -3.19 -13.98 1.66
C SER A 472 -3.25 -15.26 0.83
N ALA A 473 -2.13 -15.64 0.20
CA ALA A 473 -2.01 -16.91 -0.53
C ALA A 473 -2.28 -18.13 0.35
N LEU A 474 -1.76 -18.15 1.58
CA LEU A 474 -1.99 -19.22 2.54
C LEU A 474 -3.43 -19.23 3.06
N ALA A 475 -4.06 -18.07 3.29
CA ALA A 475 -5.46 -17.98 3.70
C ALA A 475 -6.39 -18.58 2.65
N HIS A 476 -6.07 -18.35 1.37
CA HIS A 476 -6.78 -18.91 0.24
C HIS A 476 -6.57 -20.42 0.07
N TYR A 477 -5.39 -20.94 0.44
CA TYR A 477 -5.03 -22.35 0.27
C TYR A 477 -5.36 -23.25 1.47
N ALA A 478 -5.14 -22.76 2.69
CA ALA A 478 -5.15 -23.53 3.93
C ALA A 478 -5.87 -22.76 5.06
N TYR A 479 -7.19 -22.92 5.12
CA TYR A 479 -8.02 -22.46 6.25
C TYR A 479 -7.54 -23.12 7.58
N PRO A 480 -7.34 -22.43 8.74
CA PRO A 480 -7.12 -21.01 9.04
C PRO A 480 -5.78 -20.78 9.80
N ARG A 481 -4.62 -21.08 9.19
CA ARG A 481 -3.28 -20.87 9.83
C ARG A 481 -2.58 -19.54 9.50
N SER A 482 -3.14 -18.73 8.58
CA SER A 482 -2.52 -17.47 8.11
C SER A 482 -2.60 -16.29 9.08
N HIS A 483 -3.44 -16.36 10.12
CA HIS A 483 -3.63 -15.25 11.07
C HIS A 483 -2.33 -14.81 11.78
N ARG A 484 -1.39 -15.72 12.02
CA ARG A 484 -0.11 -15.41 12.67
C ARG A 484 0.79 -14.55 11.78
N LEU A 485 0.88 -14.89 10.49
CA LEU A 485 1.73 -14.18 9.53
C LEU A 485 1.21 -12.76 9.27
N ARG A 486 -0.13 -12.62 9.12
CA ARG A 486 -0.80 -11.32 8.99
C ARG A 486 -0.54 -10.45 10.22
N ARG A 487 -0.66 -11.00 11.43
CA ARG A 487 -0.39 -10.27 12.67
C ARG A 487 1.06 -9.82 12.77
N LEU A 488 2.01 -10.71 12.48
CA LEU A 488 3.43 -10.38 12.47
C LEU A 488 3.73 -9.25 11.48
N GLY A 489 3.20 -9.34 10.25
CA GLY A 489 3.34 -8.28 9.24
C GLY A 489 2.83 -6.92 9.73
N LYS A 490 1.68 -6.87 10.43
CA LYS A 490 1.14 -5.61 10.96
C LYS A 490 2.00 -5.02 12.08
N VAL A 491 2.52 -5.87 12.97
CA VAL A 491 3.41 -5.44 14.06
C VAL A 491 4.71 -4.89 13.49
N LEU A 492 5.31 -5.58 12.52
CA LEU A 492 6.52 -5.12 11.85
C LEU A 492 6.27 -3.83 11.05
N ALA A 493 5.11 -3.69 10.39
CA ALA A 493 4.74 -2.45 9.71
C ALA A 493 4.61 -1.28 10.71
N ALA A 494 3.98 -1.52 11.86
CA ALA A 494 3.87 -0.50 12.91
C ALA A 494 5.23 -0.08 13.45
N PHE A 495 6.12 -1.05 13.70
CA PHE A 495 7.50 -0.77 14.07
C PHE A 495 8.24 0.02 12.98
N ASN A 496 8.09 -0.37 11.71
CA ASN A 496 8.75 0.30 10.59
C ASN A 496 8.24 1.73 10.35
N ALA A 497 6.94 1.97 10.56
CA ALA A 497 6.33 3.29 10.47
C ALA A 497 6.84 4.23 11.57
N ILE A 498 7.01 3.71 12.79
CA ILE A 498 7.63 4.47 13.90
C ILE A 498 9.10 4.71 13.58
N TRP A 499 9.81 3.68 13.10
CA TRP A 499 11.23 3.75 12.77
C TRP A 499 11.52 4.85 11.75
N ILE A 500 10.76 4.96 10.66
CA ILE A 500 11.05 5.98 9.65
C ILE A 500 10.85 7.40 10.17
N VAL A 501 9.84 7.63 11.01
CA VAL A 501 9.63 8.94 11.66
C VAL A 501 10.79 9.23 12.62
N LEU A 502 11.17 8.26 13.46
CA LEU A 502 12.31 8.41 14.37
C LEU A 502 13.63 8.64 13.62
N ALA A 503 13.86 7.94 12.52
CA ALA A 503 15.05 8.14 11.68
C ALA A 503 15.11 9.56 11.13
N CYS A 504 13.97 10.13 10.69
CA CYS A 504 13.93 11.53 10.26
C CYS A 504 14.25 12.48 11.42
N LEU A 505 13.64 12.27 12.60
CA LEU A 505 13.92 13.09 13.78
C LEU A 505 15.38 12.98 14.25
N PHE A 506 15.97 11.78 14.19
CA PHE A 506 17.37 11.56 14.53
C PHE A 506 18.31 12.22 13.53
N GLN A 507 17.96 12.27 12.24
CA GLN A 507 18.75 12.97 11.24
C GLN A 507 18.71 14.49 11.47
N PHE A 508 17.54 15.07 11.69
CA PHE A 508 17.40 16.52 11.87
C PHE A 508 17.94 17.04 13.21
N SER A 509 18.06 16.18 14.22
CA SER A 509 18.58 16.53 15.55
C SER A 509 20.08 16.27 15.72
N ASN A 510 20.81 15.98 14.63
CA ASN A 510 22.22 15.53 14.63
C ASN A 510 22.46 14.34 15.55
N PHE A 511 21.45 13.49 15.74
CA PHE A 511 21.60 12.28 16.57
C PHE A 511 22.49 11.26 15.87
N PHE A 512 22.37 11.15 14.55
CA PHE A 512 23.19 10.21 13.78
C PHE A 512 24.66 10.61 13.69
N ASP A 513 25.01 11.89 13.82
CA ASP A 513 26.41 12.37 13.89
C ASP A 513 27.16 11.75 15.08
N ARG A 514 26.44 11.45 16.14
CA ARG A 514 26.97 10.82 17.36
C ARG A 514 27.22 9.33 17.16
N CYS A 515 26.60 8.74 16.14
CA CYS A 515 26.64 7.31 15.92
C CYS A 515 27.97 6.93 15.27
N TYR A 516 28.83 6.30 16.08
CA TYR A 516 30.19 5.94 15.69
C TYR A 516 31.03 7.15 15.22
N CYS A 517 30.97 8.31 15.88
CA CYS A 517 31.73 9.51 15.48
C CYS A 517 31.50 9.89 13.99
N ASN A 518 30.25 9.92 13.57
CA ASN A 518 29.83 10.13 12.17
C ASN A 518 30.56 9.25 11.13
N SER A 519 31.19 8.16 11.56
CA SER A 519 32.02 7.30 10.72
C SER A 519 31.26 6.08 10.23
N SER A 520 31.67 5.59 9.06
CA SER A 520 31.05 4.43 8.39
C SER A 520 31.49 3.07 8.96
N VAL A 521 31.45 2.89 10.29
CA VAL A 521 31.90 1.66 11.00
C VAL A 521 31.17 0.41 10.51
N LEU A 522 29.86 0.50 10.23
CA LEU A 522 29.08 -0.66 9.82
C LEU A 522 29.56 -1.25 8.48
N GLY A 523 30.11 -0.42 7.59
CA GLY A 523 30.65 -0.85 6.30
C GLY A 523 32.17 -1.04 6.28
N ARG A 524 32.92 -0.18 6.98
CA ARG A 524 34.39 -0.13 6.91
C ARG A 524 35.10 -0.79 8.10
N GLY A 525 34.39 -1.13 9.18
CA GLY A 525 34.97 -1.78 10.35
C GLY A 525 36.13 -0.99 10.95
N SER A 526 37.29 -1.62 11.11
CA SER A 526 38.49 -0.98 11.66
C SER A 526 39.11 0.11 10.77
N ARG A 527 38.69 0.21 9.51
CA ARG A 527 39.13 1.27 8.56
C ARG A 527 38.15 2.43 8.51
N ALA A 528 37.25 2.55 9.47
CA ALA A 528 36.33 3.67 9.56
C ALA A 528 37.07 4.95 9.96
N TYR A 529 36.65 6.05 9.34
CA TYR A 529 37.20 7.37 9.53
C TYR A 529 36.08 8.40 9.58
N ASP A 530 36.36 9.53 10.20
CA ASP A 530 35.52 10.71 10.29
C ASP A 530 36.13 11.84 9.46
N VAL A 531 35.34 12.50 8.61
CA VAL A 531 35.82 13.59 7.75
C VAL A 531 35.69 14.90 8.50
N ILE A 532 36.82 15.60 8.65
CA ILE A 532 36.94 16.84 9.42
C ILE A 532 36.87 18.05 8.49
N THR A 533 37.29 17.89 7.25
CA THR A 533 37.26 18.96 6.24
C THR A 533 36.89 18.37 4.90
N ASP A 534 35.76 18.84 4.38
CA ASP A 534 35.33 18.54 3.03
C ASP A 534 36.27 19.23 2.03
N THR A 535 36.82 18.46 1.11
CA THR A 535 37.59 19.00 -0.01
C THR A 535 36.66 19.37 -1.17
N GLU A 536 37.14 20.15 -2.13
CA GLU A 536 36.37 20.46 -3.35
C GLU A 536 35.97 19.19 -4.12
N ALA A 537 36.82 18.15 -4.08
CA ALA A 537 36.52 16.86 -4.70
C ALA A 537 35.37 16.13 -3.98
N ASP A 538 35.29 16.23 -2.65
CA ASP A 538 34.19 15.65 -1.87
C ASP A 538 32.87 16.36 -2.17
N LEU A 539 32.89 17.69 -2.20
CA LEU A 539 31.70 18.48 -2.53
C LEU A 539 31.21 18.18 -3.96
N ALA A 540 32.12 18.01 -4.92
CA ALA A 540 31.77 17.62 -6.29
C ALA A 540 31.17 16.20 -6.36
N GLY A 541 31.78 15.24 -5.66
CA GLY A 541 31.30 13.87 -5.55
C GLY A 541 29.91 13.81 -4.90
N MET A 542 29.75 14.48 -3.77
CA MET A 542 28.48 14.60 -3.04
C MET A 542 27.39 15.20 -3.92
N ARG A 543 27.68 16.32 -4.61
CA ARG A 543 26.74 16.94 -5.56
C ARG A 543 26.26 15.95 -6.61
N SER A 544 27.18 15.18 -7.19
CA SER A 544 26.84 14.20 -8.23
C SER A 544 25.93 13.09 -7.70
N ALA A 545 26.22 12.57 -6.50
CA ALA A 545 25.40 11.55 -5.85
C ALA A 545 24.01 12.09 -5.46
N TRP A 546 23.96 13.33 -4.99
CA TRP A 546 22.73 14.04 -4.64
C TRP A 546 21.83 14.24 -5.85
N ILE A 547 22.40 14.70 -6.99
CA ILE A 547 21.66 14.82 -8.26
C ILE A 547 21.19 13.44 -8.72
N ALA A 548 22.06 12.43 -8.69
CA ALA A 548 21.70 11.07 -9.10
C ALA A 548 20.57 10.49 -8.24
N GLY A 549 20.59 10.72 -6.92
CA GLY A 549 19.53 10.31 -5.99
C GLY A 549 18.18 10.96 -6.34
N VAL A 550 18.16 12.27 -6.58
CA VAL A 550 16.94 12.98 -7.00
C VAL A 550 16.40 12.43 -8.32
N LEU A 551 17.26 12.25 -9.33
CA LEU A 551 16.87 11.71 -10.63
C LEU A 551 16.32 10.28 -10.52
N MET A 552 16.93 9.45 -9.68
CA MET A 552 16.49 8.08 -9.42
C MET A 552 15.11 8.05 -8.75
N ALA A 553 14.93 8.82 -7.68
CA ALA A 553 13.66 8.87 -6.95
C ALA A 553 12.53 9.42 -7.84
N LEU A 554 12.76 10.57 -8.49
CA LEU A 554 11.78 11.18 -9.41
C LEU A 554 11.47 10.27 -10.59
N GLY A 555 12.49 9.65 -11.20
CA GLY A 555 12.36 8.73 -12.32
C GLY A 555 11.50 7.51 -11.96
N CYS A 556 11.78 6.84 -10.85
CA CYS A 556 10.97 5.72 -10.38
C CYS A 556 9.52 6.15 -10.07
N GLY A 557 9.34 7.33 -9.47
CA GLY A 557 8.01 7.90 -9.23
C GLY A 557 7.23 8.18 -10.51
N THR A 558 7.87 8.78 -11.53
CA THR A 558 7.24 9.08 -12.82
C THR A 558 6.90 7.81 -13.60
N VAL A 559 7.80 6.83 -13.65
CA VAL A 559 7.53 5.53 -14.28
C VAL A 559 6.34 4.84 -13.61
N PHE A 560 6.24 4.90 -12.28
CA PHE A 560 5.12 4.32 -11.55
C PHE A 560 3.79 5.04 -11.87
N ILE A 561 3.77 6.38 -11.92
CA ILE A 561 2.57 7.14 -12.32
C ILE A 561 2.18 6.82 -13.76
N GLY A 562 3.17 6.76 -14.67
CA GLY A 562 2.96 6.38 -16.06
C GLY A 562 2.33 5.00 -16.21
N PHE A 563 2.80 4.02 -15.42
CA PHE A 563 2.19 2.70 -15.35
C PHE A 563 0.74 2.75 -14.87
N VAL A 564 0.46 3.47 -13.77
CA VAL A 564 -0.91 3.61 -13.24
C VAL A 564 -1.83 4.22 -14.30
N LYS A 565 -1.42 5.32 -14.94
CA LYS A 565 -2.18 5.97 -16.03
C LYS A 565 -2.43 5.04 -17.22
N LEU A 566 -1.40 4.32 -17.68
CA LEU A 566 -1.50 3.43 -18.85
C LEU A 566 -2.50 2.27 -18.64
N PHE A 567 -2.75 1.87 -17.39
CA PHE A 567 -3.63 0.75 -17.09
C PHE A 567 -4.96 1.17 -16.42
N LEU A 568 -5.13 2.46 -16.11
CA LEU A 568 -6.32 3.01 -15.46
C LEU A 568 -7.57 2.96 -16.35
N ASP A 569 -7.43 2.91 -17.68
CA ASP A 569 -8.58 2.91 -18.58
C ASP A 569 -8.50 1.89 -19.73
N PRO A 570 -9.44 0.93 -19.79
CA PRO A 570 -9.83 0.23 -21.00
C PRO A 570 -11.25 0.60 -21.46
N SER A 571 -11.90 1.58 -20.83
CA SER A 571 -13.34 1.80 -20.92
C SER A 571 -13.75 3.11 -21.60
N GLU A 572 -12.85 4.09 -21.67
CA GLU A 572 -13.00 5.27 -22.53
C GLU A 572 -12.63 5.02 -24.00
N GLU A 573 -11.84 3.99 -24.31
CA GLU A 573 -11.45 3.66 -25.70
C GLU A 573 -12.62 3.13 -26.55
N LYS A 574 -13.76 2.75 -25.94
CA LYS A 574 -14.99 2.39 -26.67
C LYS A 574 -15.92 3.57 -26.93
N PHE A 575 -15.63 4.78 -26.42
CA PHE A 575 -16.49 5.95 -26.57
C PHE A 575 -15.92 7.04 -27.50
N TYR A 576 -14.75 6.80 -28.10
CA TYR A 576 -14.14 7.70 -29.10
C TYR A 576 -13.69 6.98 -30.39
N ALA A 577 -14.35 5.87 -30.77
CA ALA A 577 -14.20 5.25 -32.08
C ALA A 577 -15.54 5.24 -32.81
#